data_AF-A0A7Y2EDD6-F1
#
_entry.id   AF-A0A7Y2EDD6-F1
#
_cell.length_a   1.000
_cell.length_b   1.000
_cell.length_c   1.000
_cell.angle_alpha   90.00
_cell.angle_beta   90.00
_cell.angle_gamma   90.00
#
_symmetry.space_group_name_H-M   'P 1'
#
loop_
_entity.id
_entity.type
_entity.pdbx_description
1 polymer ?
#
loop_
_entity_poly.entity_id
_entity_poly.type
_entity_poly.pdbx_seq_one_letter_code
_entity_poly.pdbx_strand_id
1 'polypeptide(L)'
;MVIAVAKDPATADLSPRDRAMVDYAVKLTLSPGAMEPGDLDRLRDQGFEDEAILWLAEVVGYFNYVNRMADGLGVTLEPGKWDPLA
;
A
#
# COMPACT_ATOMS: atom_id res chain seq x y z
N MET A 1 -11.08 -5.20 8.14
CA MET A 1 -9.82 -4.49 7.85
C MET A 1 -9.44 -4.59 6.38
N VAL A 2 -8.85 -5.69 5.88
CA VAL A 2 -8.33 -5.81 4.50
C VAL A 2 -9.38 -5.49 3.42
N ILE A 3 -10.60 -6.02 3.54
CA ILE A 3 -11.69 -5.73 2.59
C ILE A 3 -12.08 -4.25 2.58
N ALA A 4 -12.06 -3.58 3.75
CA ALA A 4 -12.40 -2.17 3.84
C ALA A 4 -11.33 -1.30 3.14
N VAL A 5 -10.06 -1.61 3.38
CA VAL A 5 -8.93 -0.94 2.69
C VAL A 5 -8.96 -1.18 1.19
N ALA A 6 -9.30 -2.40 0.75
CA ALA A 6 -9.41 -2.73 -0.67
C ALA A 6 -10.56 -1.97 -1.36
N LYS A 7 -11.66 -1.69 -0.66
CA LYS A 7 -12.78 -0.89 -1.18
C LYS A 7 -12.43 0.59 -1.23
N ASP A 8 -11.98 1.15 -0.11
CA ASP A 8 -11.58 2.54 -0.01
C ASP A 8 -10.60 2.73 1.17
N PRO A 9 -9.30 2.95 0.90
CA PRO A 9 -8.32 3.15 1.95
C PRO A 9 -8.55 4.45 2.74
N ALA A 10 -9.21 5.47 2.17
CA ALA A 10 -9.44 6.73 2.86
C ALA A 10 -10.47 6.59 4.00
N THR A 11 -11.51 5.79 3.79
CA THR A 11 -12.64 5.65 4.73
C THR A 11 -12.57 4.39 5.60
N ALA A 12 -11.58 3.52 5.41
CA ALA A 12 -11.40 2.32 6.23
C ALA A 12 -11.19 2.67 7.72
N ASP A 13 -11.95 2.00 8.60
CA ASP A 13 -11.76 2.06 10.06
C ASP A 13 -10.53 1.24 10.45
N LEU A 14 -9.48 1.94 10.90
CA LEU A 14 -8.13 1.43 11.12
C LEU A 14 -7.59 1.92 12.46
N SER A 15 -6.75 1.10 13.09
CA SER A 15 -5.94 1.57 14.21
C SER A 15 -5.01 2.70 13.74
N PRO A 16 -4.57 3.62 14.63
CA PRO A 16 -3.62 4.68 14.25
C PRO A 16 -2.36 4.15 13.56
N ARG A 17 -1.88 2.98 14.00
CA ARG A 17 -0.73 2.28 13.42
C ARG A 17 -1.01 1.81 11.99
N ASP A 18 -2.14 1.16 11.76
CA ASP A 18 -2.50 0.66 10.42
C ASP A 18 -2.82 1.81 9.47
N ARG A 19 -3.43 2.89 9.98
CA ARG A 19 -3.68 4.13 9.22
C ARG A 19 -2.37 4.72 8.70
N ALA A 20 -1.35 4.87 9.56
CA ALA A 20 -0.04 5.39 9.13
C ALA A 20 0.60 4.52 8.03
N MET A 21 0.51 3.19 8.17
CA MET A 21 1.00 2.24 7.16
C MET A 21 0.25 2.37 5.82
N VAL A 22 -1.08 2.44 5.85
CA VAL A 22 -1.91 2.57 4.65
C VAL A 22 -1.69 3.92 3.97
N ASP A 23 -1.63 5.02 4.72
CA ASP A 23 -1.42 6.36 4.17
C ASP A 23 -0.04 6.47 3.50
N TYR A 24 1.00 5.88 4.12
CA TYR A 24 2.32 5.77 3.50
C TYR A 24 2.26 5.00 2.17
N ALA A 25 1.60 3.84 2.15
CA ALA A 25 1.47 3.01 0.95
C ALA A 25 0.72 3.75 -0.18
N VAL A 26 -0.35 4.48 0.17
CA VAL A 26 -1.13 5.30 -0.78
C VAL A 26 -0.26 6.43 -1.34
N LYS A 27 0.44 7.19 -0.49
CA LYS A 27 1.30 8.30 -0.94
C LYS A 27 2.42 7.81 -1.84
N LEU A 28 3.12 6.75 -1.46
CA LEU A 28 4.22 6.16 -2.25
C LEU A 28 3.73 5.60 -3.60
N THR A 29 2.48 5.15 -3.67
CA THR A 29 1.86 4.65 -4.92
C THR A 29 1.45 5.78 -5.85
N LEU A 30 0.78 6.81 -5.34
CA LEU A 30 0.18 7.88 -6.16
C LEU A 30 1.15 9.03 -6.46
N SER A 31 2.04 9.34 -5.52
CA SER A 31 2.91 10.51 -5.56
C SER A 31 4.32 10.21 -5.04
N PRO A 32 5.04 9.19 -5.58
CA PRO A 32 6.36 8.79 -5.06
C PRO A 32 7.39 9.93 -5.07
N GLY A 33 7.30 10.88 -6.01
CA GLY A 33 8.19 12.05 -6.07
C GLY A 33 7.95 13.11 -4.99
N ALA A 34 6.85 13.00 -4.22
CA ALA A 34 6.49 13.90 -3.13
C ALA A 34 6.76 13.30 -1.73
N MET A 35 7.43 12.15 -1.67
CA MET A 35 7.84 11.54 -0.41
C MET A 35 8.89 12.43 0.29
N GLU A 36 8.76 12.57 1.60
CA GLU A 36 9.61 13.40 2.44
C GLU A 36 9.97 12.68 3.75
N PRO A 37 11.04 13.10 4.45
CA PRO A 37 11.46 12.45 5.70
C PRO A 37 10.32 12.33 6.74
N GLY A 38 9.44 13.33 6.80
CA GLY A 38 8.28 13.34 7.71
C GLY A 38 7.28 12.20 7.47
N ASP A 39 7.25 11.57 6.29
CA ASP A 39 6.43 10.37 6.08
C ASP A 39 6.97 9.16 6.85
N LEU A 40 8.30 9.06 6.98
CA LEU A 40 8.94 8.00 7.75
C LEU A 40 8.80 8.26 9.25
N ASP A 41 8.91 9.52 9.67
CA ASP A 41 8.76 9.90 11.07
C ASP A 41 7.35 9.57 11.60
N ARG A 42 6.30 9.78 10.78
CA ARG A 42 4.94 9.36 11.14
C ARG A 42 4.80 7.85 11.36
N LEU A 43 5.56 7.02 10.64
CA LEU A 43 5.60 5.58 10.89
C LEU A 43 6.34 5.28 12.20
N ARG A 44 7.49 5.92 12.44
CA ARG A 44 8.26 5.75 13.68
C ARG A 44 7.44 6.14 14.92
N ASP A 45 6.64 7.20 14.83
CA ASP A 45 5.73 7.64 15.89
C ASP A 45 4.68 6.58 16.26
N GLN A 46 4.38 5.64 15.36
CA GLN A 46 3.51 4.48 15.61
C GLN A 46 4.27 3.21 16.03
N GLY A 47 5.57 3.31 16.30
CA GLY A 47 6.43 2.21 16.72
C GLY A 47 6.85 1.27 15.59
N PHE A 48 6.93 1.78 14.35
CA PHE A 48 7.61 1.04 13.28
C PHE A 48 9.12 1.25 13.40
N GLU A 49 9.85 0.14 13.46
CA GLU A 49 11.31 0.13 13.34
C GLU A 49 11.73 0.33 11.87
N ASP A 50 12.94 0.84 11.64
CA ASP A 50 13.45 1.13 10.29
C ASP A 50 13.44 -0.11 9.37
N GLU A 51 13.68 -1.32 9.91
CA GLU A 51 13.57 -2.57 9.16
C GLU A 51 12.14 -2.82 8.66
N ALA A 52 11.12 -2.55 9.49
CA ALA A 52 9.73 -2.69 9.09
C ALA A 52 9.31 -1.63 8.07
N ILE A 53 9.85 -0.42 8.16
CA ILE A 53 9.62 0.65 7.18
C ILE A 53 10.24 0.27 5.82
N LEU A 54 11.43 -0.33 5.83
CA LEU A 54 12.06 -0.86 4.62
C LEU A 54 11.18 -1.93 3.96
N TRP A 55 10.72 -2.93 4.73
CA TRP A 55 9.84 -3.98 4.19
C TRP A 55 8.53 -3.41 3.64
N LEU A 56 7.95 -2.42 4.32
CA LEU A 56 6.76 -1.73 3.83
C LEU A 56 7.03 -1.08 2.46
N ALA A 57 8.13 -0.35 2.32
CA ALA A 57 8.51 0.28 1.07
C ALA A 57 8.76 -0.76 -0.04
N GLU A 58 9.42 -1.88 0.28
CA GLU A 58 9.68 -2.98 -0.65
C GLU A 58 8.39 -3.63 -1.16
N VAL A 59 7.44 -3.94 -0.26
CA VAL A 59 6.15 -4.52 -0.63
C VAL A 59 5.36 -3.56 -1.52
N VAL A 60 5.28 -2.28 -1.14
CA VAL A 60 4.58 -1.26 -1.94
C VAL A 60 5.23 -1.10 -3.31
N GLY A 61 6.56 -1.07 -3.38
CA GLY A 61 7.31 -0.98 -4.62
C GLY A 61 7.12 -2.20 -5.52
N TYR A 62 7.16 -3.40 -4.94
CA TYR A 62 6.98 -4.66 -5.67
C TYR A 62 5.61 -4.75 -6.33
N PHE A 63 4.53 -4.47 -5.60
CA PHE A 63 3.18 -4.47 -6.19
C PHE A 63 3.01 -3.38 -7.23
N ASN A 64 3.62 -2.20 -7.03
CA ASN A 64 3.66 -1.15 -8.04
C ASN A 64 4.33 -1.62 -9.35
N TYR A 65 5.44 -2.34 -9.26
CA TYR A 65 6.10 -2.93 -10.43
C TYR A 65 5.21 -3.99 -11.10
N VAL A 66 4.69 -4.95 -10.34
CA VAL A 66 3.86 -6.05 -10.87
C VAL A 66 2.60 -5.53 -11.53
N ASN A 67 1.91 -4.56 -10.93
CA ASN A 67 0.71 -3.95 -11.52
C ASN A 67 1.01 -3.31 -12.87
N ARG A 68 2.12 -2.57 -12.98
CA ARG A 68 2.56 -1.97 -14.26
C ARG A 68 2.87 -3.01 -15.32
N MET A 69 3.48 -4.14 -14.93
CA MET A 69 3.76 -5.24 -15.85
C MET A 69 2.49 -5.93 -16.31
N ALA A 70 1.54 -6.18 -15.40
CA ALA A 70 0.27 -6.81 -15.71
C ALA A 70 -0.57 -5.91 -16.63
N ASP A 71 -0.81 -4.66 -16.23
CA ASP A 71 -1.62 -3.71 -16.96
C ASP A 71 -0.98 -3.33 -18.30
N GLY A 72 0.34 -3.10 -18.32
CA GLY A 72 1.08 -2.71 -19.52
C GLY A 72 1.16 -3.80 -20.59
N LEU A 73 1.04 -5.07 -20.21
CA LEU A 73 1.05 -6.21 -21.12
C LEU A 73 -0.33 -6.83 -21.36
N GLY A 74 -1.38 -6.34 -20.70
CA GLY A 74 -2.74 -6.87 -20.81
C GLY A 74 -2.93 -8.25 -20.15
N VAL A 75 -2.20 -8.54 -19.07
CA VAL A 75 -2.36 -9.78 -18.29
C VAL A 75 -3.70 -9.74 -17.57
N THR A 76 -4.55 -10.74 -17.81
CA THR A 76 -5.85 -10.89 -17.13
C THR A 76 -5.77 -11.93 -16.02
N LEU A 77 -6.66 -11.82 -15.03
CA LEU A 77 -6.84 -12.87 -14.03
C LEU A 77 -7.27 -14.18 -14.68
N GLU A 78 -6.86 -15.30 -14.08
CA GLU A 78 -7.35 -16.61 -14.46
C GLU A 78 -8.86 -16.70 -14.20
N PRO A 79 -9.66 -17.19 -15.17
CA PRO A 79 -11.10 -17.38 -14.96
C PRO A 79 -11.37 -18.24 -13.71
N GLY A 80 -12.24 -17.75 -12.83
CA GLY A 80 -12.65 -18.46 -11.61
C GLY A 80 -11.67 -18.36 -10.43
N LYS A 81 -10.64 -17.51 -10.51
CA LYS A 81 -9.78 -17.19 -9.35
C LYS A 81 -10.10 -15.83 -8.76
N TRP A 82 -9.91 -15.77 -7.43
CA TRP A 82 -10.12 -14.67 -6.48
C TRP A 82 -10.63 -13.35 -7.08
N ASP A 83 -11.89 -13.04 -6.76
CA ASP A 83 -12.43 -11.70 -6.86
C ASP A 83 -12.83 -11.24 -5.44
N PRO A 84 -12.10 -10.29 -4.83
CA PRO A 84 -12.41 -9.78 -3.49
C PRO A 84 -13.59 -8.80 -3.45
N LEU A 85 -14.10 -8.40 -4.62
CA LEU A 85 -15.11 -7.36 -4.79
C LEU A 85 -16.33 -7.77 -5.65
N ALA A 86 -16.30 -8.94 -6.30
CA ALA A 86 -17.50 -9.59 -6.86
C ALA A 86 -18.52 -9.99 -5.79
#